data_AF-A0A1B1AEU1-F1
#
_entry.id   AF-A0A1B1AEU1-F1
#
_cell.length_a   1.000
_cell.length_b   1.000
_cell.length_c   1.000
_cell.angle_alpha   90.00
_cell.angle_beta   90.00
_cell.angle_gamma   90.00
#
_symmetry.space_group_name_H-M   'P 1'
#
loop_
_entity.id
_entity.type
_entity.pdbx_description
1 polymer ?
#
loop_
_entity_poly.entity_id
_entity_poly.type
_entity_poly.pdbx_seq_one_letter_code
_entity_poly.pdbx_strand_id
1 'polypeptide(L)'
;MSRSLHFAIASAVALACAAPAIAQTQPEERLVTYGDLNVNSAAGADALIRRINNASEQVCGVNDGRTNARQAIINRNCEADATANGVSDTGNRVVIARYHGTGYAVIDEGDGYYDPRLDPAASSYDARLDPYSPYYNPSVQ
;
A
#
# COMPACT_ATOMS: atom_id res chain seq x y z
N MET A 1 -80.10 -13.88 -32.88
CA MET A 1 -79.07 -14.76 -33.45
C MET A 1 -77.82 -13.95 -33.71
N SER A 2 -76.66 -14.48 -33.28
CA SER A 2 -75.28 -14.02 -33.58
C SER A 2 -74.83 -12.66 -33.04
N ARG A 3 -73.60 -12.44 -32.57
CA ARG A 3 -72.53 -13.23 -31.93
C ARG A 3 -71.42 -12.23 -31.59
N SER A 4 -70.76 -12.50 -30.47
CA SER A 4 -69.59 -11.89 -29.82
C SER A 4 -68.53 -11.22 -30.70
N LEU A 5 -67.86 -10.19 -30.16
CA LEU A 5 -66.41 -9.99 -30.32
C LEU A 5 -65.86 -9.04 -29.22
N HIS A 6 -65.37 -9.63 -28.14
CA HIS A 6 -64.56 -8.95 -27.14
C HIS A 6 -63.13 -8.83 -27.67
N PHE A 7 -62.69 -7.62 -27.99
CA PHE A 7 -61.28 -7.33 -28.24
C PHE A 7 -60.54 -7.24 -26.89
N ALA A 8 -59.94 -8.35 -26.46
CA ALA A 8 -58.99 -8.36 -25.35
C ALA A 8 -57.63 -7.87 -25.87
N ILE A 9 -57.29 -6.61 -25.60
CA ILE A 9 -55.96 -6.06 -25.85
C ILE A 9 -55.06 -6.48 -24.69
N ALA A 10 -54.27 -7.53 -24.92
CA ALA A 10 -53.22 -7.97 -24.01
C ALA A 10 -51.98 -7.08 -24.18
N SER A 11 -51.90 -6.00 -23.39
CA SER A 11 -50.69 -5.17 -23.31
C SER A 11 -49.63 -5.89 -22.46
N ALA A 12 -48.71 -6.58 -23.13
CA ALA A 12 -47.52 -7.14 -22.52
C ALA A 12 -46.57 -6.01 -22.10
N VAL A 13 -46.51 -5.70 -20.82
CA VAL A 13 -45.52 -4.79 -20.25
C VAL A 13 -44.19 -5.55 -20.19
N ALA A 14 -43.33 -5.33 -21.18
CA ALA A 14 -41.94 -5.74 -21.12
C ALA A 14 -41.24 -4.88 -20.06
N LEU A 15 -41.03 -5.44 -18.86
CA LEU A 15 -40.11 -4.88 -17.87
C LEU A 15 -38.70 -4.90 -18.49
N ALA A 16 -38.27 -3.75 -19.00
CA ALA A 16 -36.87 -3.53 -19.35
C ALA A 16 -36.04 -3.63 -18.07
N CYS A 17 -35.29 -4.72 -17.93
CA CYS A 17 -34.22 -4.82 -16.93
C CYS A 17 -33.13 -3.81 -17.30
N ALA A 18 -33.24 -2.57 -16.81
CA ALA A 18 -32.12 -1.66 -16.76
C ALA A 18 -31.10 -2.25 -15.77
N ALA A 19 -30.14 -3.03 -16.28
CA ALA A 19 -29.00 -3.43 -15.49
C ALA A 19 -28.27 -2.15 -15.04
N PRO A 20 -28.01 -1.96 -13.73
CA PRO A 20 -27.20 -0.84 -13.30
C PRO A 20 -25.82 -0.99 -13.95
N ALA A 21 -25.47 -0.04 -14.82
CA ALA A 21 -24.10 0.14 -15.26
C ALA A 21 -23.31 0.63 -14.05
N ILE A 22 -22.78 -0.30 -13.25
CA ILE A 22 -21.72 0.00 -12.30
C ILE A 22 -20.55 0.46 -13.17
N ALA A 23 -20.37 1.77 -13.28
CA ALA A 23 -19.09 2.34 -13.64
C ALA A 23 -18.12 1.91 -12.55
N GLN A 24 -17.45 0.77 -12.76
CA GLN A 24 -16.35 0.34 -11.92
C GLN A 24 -15.27 1.38 -12.14
N THR A 25 -15.20 2.37 -11.26
CA THR A 25 -14.04 3.26 -11.14
C THR A 25 -12.86 2.31 -10.95
N GLN A 26 -12.07 2.14 -12.01
CA GLN A 26 -10.85 1.35 -11.89
C GLN A 26 -9.98 2.08 -10.85
N PRO A 27 -9.38 1.37 -9.89
CA PRO A 27 -8.44 1.99 -8.99
C PRO A 27 -7.39 2.69 -9.85
N GLU A 28 -7.17 3.98 -9.61
CA GLU A 28 -6.07 4.66 -10.29
C GLU A 28 -4.76 4.07 -9.79
N GLU A 29 -3.93 3.61 -10.71
CA GLU A 29 -2.65 2.98 -10.42
C GLU A 29 -1.53 3.76 -11.10
N ARG A 30 -0.39 3.87 -10.40
CA ARG A 30 0.78 4.55 -10.93
C ARG A 30 2.02 3.68 -10.76
N LEU A 31 2.63 3.31 -11.89
CA LEU A 31 3.89 2.59 -11.88
C LEU A 31 5.04 3.50 -11.42
N VAL A 32 5.79 3.04 -10.42
CA VAL A 32 7.03 3.68 -9.96
C VAL A 32 8.23 2.83 -10.35
N THR A 33 9.03 3.31 -11.30
CA THR A 33 10.28 2.65 -11.70
C THR A 33 11.45 3.17 -10.85
N TYR A 34 12.34 2.26 -10.43
CA TYR A 34 13.44 2.58 -9.52
C TYR A 34 14.74 1.82 -9.82
N GLY A 35 14.89 1.26 -11.01
CA GLY A 35 16.10 0.52 -11.41
C GLY A 35 17.37 1.37 -11.45
N ASP A 36 17.24 2.70 -11.41
CA ASP A 36 18.33 3.67 -11.31
C ASP A 36 18.82 3.91 -9.88
N LEU A 37 18.09 3.42 -8.87
CA LEU A 37 18.40 3.61 -7.45
C LEU A 37 19.09 2.38 -6.87
N ASN A 38 20.15 2.61 -6.08
CA ASN A 38 20.64 1.58 -5.16
C ASN A 38 19.72 1.51 -3.93
N VAL A 39 18.62 0.76 -4.03
CA VAL A 39 17.63 0.59 -2.95
C VAL A 39 18.14 -0.13 -1.71
N ASN A 40 19.35 -0.70 -1.76
CA ASN A 40 20.01 -1.28 -0.59
C ASN A 40 20.81 -0.24 0.21
N SER A 41 21.00 0.96 -0.33
CA SER A 41 21.60 2.10 0.36
C SER A 41 20.53 2.97 1.01
N ALA A 42 20.97 3.81 1.96
CA ALA A 42 20.12 4.76 2.66
C ALA A 42 19.48 5.73 1.71
N ALA A 43 20.34 6.44 0.99
CA ALA A 43 19.94 7.48 0.09
C ALA A 43 19.03 6.92 -1.02
N GLY A 44 19.31 5.72 -1.52
CA GLY A 44 18.49 5.08 -2.54
C GLY A 44 17.13 4.59 -2.04
N ALA A 45 17.07 4.00 -0.84
CA ALA A 45 15.80 3.62 -0.21
C ALA A 45 14.94 4.85 0.10
N ASP A 46 15.52 5.91 0.66
CA ASP A 46 14.80 7.16 0.95
C ASP A 46 14.34 7.84 -0.34
N ALA A 47 15.14 7.77 -1.40
CA ALA A 47 14.76 8.27 -2.72
C ALA A 47 13.57 7.50 -3.29
N LEU A 48 13.53 6.18 -3.13
CA LEU A 48 12.40 5.37 -3.56
C LEU A 48 11.14 5.68 -2.74
N ILE A 49 11.24 5.77 -1.42
CA ILE A 49 10.10 6.13 -0.56
C ILE A 49 9.51 7.48 -0.98
N ARG A 50 10.36 8.49 -1.24
CA ARG A 50 9.90 9.79 -1.76
C ARG A 50 9.18 9.67 -3.11
N ARG A 51 9.69 8.83 -4.03
CA ARG A 51 9.04 8.60 -5.33
C ARG A 51 7.67 7.95 -5.17
N ILE A 52 7.55 6.99 -4.26
CA ILE A 52 6.28 6.33 -3.94
C ILE A 52 5.30 7.34 -3.36
N ASN A 53 5.71 8.16 -2.37
CA ASN A 53 4.86 9.22 -1.82
C ASN A 53 4.33 10.16 -2.90
N ASN A 54 5.21 10.65 -3.78
CA ASN A 54 4.81 11.53 -4.88
C ASN A 54 3.83 10.86 -5.85
N ALA A 55 3.93 9.54 -6.05
CA ALA A 55 2.99 8.79 -6.87
C ALA A 55 1.64 8.60 -6.16
N SER A 56 1.66 8.35 -4.85
CA SER A 56 0.46 8.28 -4.00
C SER A 56 -0.32 9.60 -4.03
N GLU A 57 0.36 10.75 -3.93
CA GLU A 57 -0.26 12.08 -4.04
C GLU A 57 -0.99 12.29 -5.37
N GLN A 58 -0.42 11.76 -6.47
CA GLN A 58 -1.02 11.84 -7.80
C GLN A 58 -2.27 10.98 -7.92
N VAL A 59 -2.25 9.77 -7.35
CA VAL A 59 -3.39 8.84 -7.36
C VAL A 59 -4.52 9.32 -6.44
N CYS A 60 -4.20 9.94 -5.31
CA CYS A 60 -5.16 10.32 -4.29
C CYS A 60 -5.76 11.74 -4.46
N GLY A 61 -5.43 12.45 -5.54
CA GLY A 61 -6.11 13.71 -5.92
C GLY A 61 -5.93 14.86 -4.93
N VAL A 62 -4.74 15.00 -4.33
CA VAL A 62 -4.52 16.01 -3.28
C VAL A 62 -4.31 17.41 -3.85
N ASN A 63 -4.11 17.50 -5.18
CA ASN A 63 -3.83 18.74 -5.89
C ASN A 63 -5.06 19.41 -6.53
N ASP A 64 -6.27 18.95 -6.24
CA ASP A 64 -7.50 19.37 -6.92
C ASP A 64 -7.99 20.78 -6.50
N GLY A 65 -7.27 21.46 -5.60
CA GLY A 65 -7.43 22.87 -5.24
C GLY A 65 -8.72 23.24 -4.46
N ARG A 66 -9.70 22.35 -4.38
CA ARG A 66 -10.99 22.55 -3.68
C ARG A 66 -11.37 21.36 -2.80
N THR A 67 -10.53 21.09 -1.81
CA THR A 67 -10.73 19.97 -0.89
C THR A 67 -11.34 20.49 0.41
N ASN A 68 -12.58 20.08 0.73
CA ASN A 68 -13.16 20.33 2.06
C ASN A 68 -12.46 19.48 3.14
N ALA A 69 -12.61 19.82 4.42
CA ALA A 69 -11.90 19.14 5.50
C ALA A 69 -12.11 17.61 5.52
N ARG A 70 -13.30 17.14 5.15
CA ARG A 70 -13.59 15.70 5.05
C ARG A 70 -12.83 15.05 3.91
N GLN A 71 -12.81 15.68 2.74
CA GLN A 71 -12.06 15.19 1.58
C GLN A 71 -10.55 15.18 1.86
N ALA A 72 -10.04 16.15 2.64
CA ALA A 72 -8.63 16.18 3.01
C ALA A 72 -8.23 14.96 3.87
N ILE A 73 -9.12 14.53 4.77
CA ILE A 73 -8.89 13.32 5.58
C ILE A 73 -8.91 12.07 4.70
N ILE A 74 -9.88 11.97 3.78
CA ILE A 74 -9.97 10.85 2.83
C ILE A 74 -8.69 10.75 1.99
N ASN A 75 -8.24 11.88 1.45
CA ASN A 75 -7.05 11.96 0.63
C ASN A 75 -5.79 11.56 1.42
N ARG A 76 -5.61 12.03 2.65
CA ARG A 76 -4.47 11.64 3.50
C ARG A 76 -4.46 10.15 3.83
N ASN A 77 -5.63 9.57 4.11
CA ASN A 77 -5.72 8.14 4.37
C ASN A 77 -5.36 7.34 3.10
N CYS A 78 -5.87 7.78 1.94
CA CYS A 78 -5.48 7.22 0.65
C CYS A 78 -3.97 7.29 0.42
N GLU A 79 -3.34 8.45 0.66
CA GLU A 79 -1.90 8.62 0.50
C GLU A 79 -1.10 7.68 1.40
N ALA A 80 -1.51 7.56 2.67
CA ALA A 80 -0.86 6.68 3.63
C ALA A 80 -0.98 5.20 3.22
N ASP A 81 -2.17 4.78 2.81
CA ASP A 81 -2.43 3.39 2.37
C ASP A 81 -1.71 3.08 1.06
N ALA A 82 -1.80 3.96 0.06
CA ALA A 82 -1.12 3.81 -1.23
C ALA A 82 0.39 3.76 -1.07
N THR A 83 0.94 4.59 -0.17
CA THR A 83 2.36 4.59 0.14
C THR A 83 2.78 3.30 0.83
N ALA A 84 2.06 2.87 1.86
CA ALA A 84 2.36 1.64 2.60
C ALA A 84 2.33 0.42 1.67
N ASN A 85 1.32 0.34 0.80
CA ASN A 85 1.20 -0.72 -0.20
C ASN A 85 2.35 -0.66 -1.21
N GLY A 86 2.63 0.52 -1.79
CA GLY A 86 3.72 0.70 -2.75
C GLY A 86 5.10 0.37 -2.18
N VAL A 87 5.34 0.66 -0.90
CA VAL A 87 6.56 0.26 -0.19
C VAL A 87 6.62 -1.26 -0.02
N SER A 88 5.52 -1.89 0.40
CA SER A 88 5.43 -3.34 0.55
C SER A 88 5.65 -4.08 -0.77
N ASP A 89 5.11 -3.55 -1.88
CA ASP A 89 5.22 -4.12 -3.23
C ASP A 89 6.66 -4.12 -3.76
N THR A 90 7.55 -3.28 -3.21
CA THR A 90 8.98 -3.34 -3.56
C THR A 90 9.62 -4.68 -3.15
N GLY A 91 9.09 -5.34 -2.12
CA GLY A 91 9.68 -6.53 -1.51
C GLY A 91 11.09 -6.30 -0.92
N ASN A 92 11.59 -5.06 -0.89
CA ASN A 92 12.93 -4.76 -0.45
C ASN A 92 12.95 -4.46 1.05
N ARG A 93 13.71 -5.27 1.80
CA ARG A 93 13.80 -5.16 3.26
C ARG A 93 14.31 -3.81 3.74
N VAL A 94 15.26 -3.19 3.04
CA VAL A 94 15.82 -1.87 3.42
C VAL A 94 14.76 -0.78 3.24
N VAL A 95 14.02 -0.80 2.13
CA VAL A 95 12.95 0.18 1.86
C VAL A 95 11.82 0.07 2.88
N ILE A 96 11.35 -1.15 3.15
CA ILE A 96 10.29 -1.43 4.13
C ILE A 96 10.72 -0.98 5.54
N ALA A 97 11.92 -1.36 5.95
CA ALA A 97 12.50 -0.96 7.21
C ALA A 97 12.52 0.55 7.42
N ARG A 98 13.05 1.25 6.42
CA ARG A 98 13.17 2.72 6.39
C ARG A 98 11.83 3.40 6.52
N TYR A 99 10.82 2.93 5.79
CA TYR A 99 9.47 3.49 5.81
C TYR A 99 8.81 3.39 7.19
N HIS A 100 8.95 2.25 7.86
CA HIS A 100 8.35 2.04 9.19
C HIS A 100 9.13 2.69 10.34
N GLY A 101 10.27 3.34 10.06
CA GLY A 101 11.16 3.87 11.11
C GLY A 101 11.73 2.76 12.01
N THR A 102 11.62 1.50 11.58
CA THR A 102 12.29 0.38 12.21
C THR A 102 13.74 0.44 11.75
N GLY A 103 14.65 0.84 12.63
CA GLY A 103 16.04 1.16 12.30
C GLY A 103 16.87 -0.05 11.85
N TYR A 104 16.57 -0.62 10.68
CA TYR A 104 17.53 -1.48 9.99
C TYR A 104 18.59 -0.61 9.36
N ALA A 105 19.85 -0.95 9.64
CA ALA A 105 20.99 -0.06 9.53
C ALA A 105 21.08 0.67 8.19
N VAL A 106 21.06 0.05 7.02
CA VAL A 106 21.82 0.57 5.88
C VAL A 106 23.30 0.42 6.11
N ILE A 107 23.84 -0.41 5.25
CA ILE A 107 25.24 -0.57 4.96
C ILE A 107 25.76 0.71 4.25
N ASP A 108 26.10 1.74 5.02
CA ASP A 108 27.25 2.57 4.63
C ASP A 108 28.49 1.78 5.04
N GLU A 109 29.24 1.29 4.05
CA GLU A 109 30.59 0.71 4.20
C GLU A 109 30.77 -0.27 5.38
N GLY A 110 30.01 -1.36 5.35
CA GLY A 110 30.19 -2.45 6.30
C GLY A 110 29.00 -3.38 6.29
N ASP A 111 29.22 -4.57 5.78
CA ASP A 111 28.41 -5.79 5.58
C ASP A 111 27.63 -6.32 6.82
N GLY A 112 27.28 -5.47 7.78
CA GLY A 112 26.49 -5.82 8.95
C GLY A 112 24.99 -5.63 8.72
N TYR A 113 24.24 -6.74 8.66
CA TYR A 113 22.81 -6.72 8.91
C TYR A 113 22.58 -6.37 10.39
N TYR A 114 22.04 -5.19 10.67
CA TYR A 114 21.65 -4.80 12.02
C TYR A 114 20.28 -5.39 12.37
N ASP A 115 20.28 -6.31 13.33
CA ASP A 115 19.06 -6.85 13.93
C ASP A 115 18.87 -6.23 15.33
N PRO A 116 17.81 -5.41 15.54
CA PRO A 116 17.50 -4.81 16.83
C PRO A 116 17.26 -5.82 17.96
N ARG A 117 17.07 -7.11 17.66
CA ARG A 117 16.99 -8.16 18.68
C ARG A 117 18.35 -8.56 19.23
N LEU A 118 19.43 -8.24 18.52
CA LEU A 118 20.81 -8.53 18.89
C LEU A 118 21.51 -7.32 19.56
N ASP A 119 20.84 -6.17 19.65
CA ASP A 119 21.37 -4.98 20.33
C ASP A 119 20.89 -4.92 21.80
N PRO A 120 21.78 -5.04 22.81
CA PRO A 120 21.42 -4.97 24.22
C PRO A 120 20.91 -3.59 24.67
N ALA A 121 21.08 -2.54 23.87
CA ALA A 121 20.49 -1.22 24.13
C ALA A 121 19.06 -1.08 23.60
N ALA A 122 18.59 -1.99 22.75
CA ALA A 122 17.26 -1.95 22.17
C ALA A 122 16.18 -2.53 23.10
N SER A 123 14.97 -1.95 23.06
CA SER A 123 13.82 -2.47 23.82
C SER A 123 13.34 -3.85 23.34
N SER A 124 13.74 -4.25 22.14
CA SER A 124 13.45 -5.54 21.51
C SER A 124 14.53 -6.60 21.72
N TYR A 125 15.55 -6.33 22.54
CA TYR A 125 16.66 -7.25 22.77
C TYR A 125 16.18 -8.62 23.26
N ASP A 126 16.63 -9.69 22.58
CA ASP A 126 16.46 -11.07 23.03
C ASP A 126 17.83 -11.76 23.16
N ALA A 127 18.24 -11.95 24.40
CA ALA A 127 19.50 -12.59 24.76
C ALA A 127 19.65 -14.03 24.23
N ARG A 128 18.57 -14.68 23.78
CA ARG A 128 18.62 -16.01 23.16
C ARG A 128 19.07 -15.99 21.70
N LEU A 129 18.90 -14.86 21.03
CA LEU A 129 19.25 -14.69 19.62
C LEU A 129 20.68 -14.16 19.44
N ASP A 130 21.26 -13.49 20.44
CA ASP A 130 22.62 -12.93 20.42
C ASP A 130 23.72 -13.99 20.56
N PRO A 131 24.58 -14.24 19.53
CA PRO A 131 25.67 -15.21 19.58
C PRO A 131 26.74 -14.93 20.64
N TYR A 132 26.84 -13.68 21.12
CA TYR A 132 27.80 -13.27 22.15
C TYR A 132 27.21 -13.30 23.56
N SER A 133 25.90 -13.56 23.70
CA SER A 133 25.22 -13.69 24.98
C SER A 133 25.46 -15.07 25.62
N PRO A 134 25.66 -15.15 26.94
CA PRO A 134 25.76 -16.44 27.65
C PRO A 134 24.46 -17.26 27.62
N TYR A 135 23.35 -16.65 27.18
CA TYR A 135 22.04 -17.29 27.03
C TYR A 135 21.70 -17.63 25.58
N TYR A 136 22.66 -17.50 24.66
CA TYR A 136 22.47 -17.84 23.25
C TYR A 136 21.91 -19.25 23.07
N ASN A 137 20.81 -19.38 22.32
CA ASN A 137 20.23 -20.67 21.96
C ASN A 137 19.98 -20.72 20.44
N PRO A 138 20.81 -21.46 19.68
CA PRO A 138 20.67 -21.55 18.22
C PRO A 138 19.37 -22.24 17.77
N SER A 139 18.63 -22.88 18.68
CA SER A 139 17.37 -23.59 18.37
C SER A 139 16.13 -22.68 18.36
N VAL A 140 16.30 -21.38 18.66
CA VAL A 140 15.21 -20.40 18.80
C VAL A 140 14.99 -19.59 17.50
N GLN A 141 15.81 -19.84 16.47
CA GLN A 141 15.72 -19.19 15.15
C GLN A 141 14.52 -19.67 14.33
#